data_AF-A0A7C2L8V6-F1
#
_entry.id   AF-A0A7C2L8V6-F1
#
_cell.length_a   1.000
_cell.length_b   1.000
_cell.length_c   1.000
_cell.angle_alpha   90.00
_cell.angle_beta   90.00
_cell.angle_gamma   90.00
#
_symmetry.space_group_name_H-M   'P 1'
#
loop_
_entity.id
_entity.type
_entity.pdbx_description
1 polymer ?
#
loop_
_entity_poly.entity_id
_entity_poly.type
_entity_poly.pdbx_seq_one_letter_code
_entity_poly.pdbx_strand_id
1 'polypeptide(L)'
;MERVASIVEGLTAVRKAIEASKSFVEGLPLFARGFAEQDFASGTGMSYGRWFELLDSVVERLNRLGSLPASELGGLAADCRKLAAHLERYAQYLETVPGKLRMAASFIQLDEQVLKSAEEAPRFAESVRELKRALEALAGELEKSAKP
;
A
#
# COMPACT_ATOMS: atom_id res chain seq x y z
N MET A 1 -15.17 16.55 3.68
CA MET A 1 -13.76 16.67 4.11
C MET A 1 -13.34 15.52 5.03
N GLU A 2 -14.15 15.14 6.02
CA GLU A 2 -13.86 14.02 6.95
C GLU A 2 -13.47 12.71 6.24
N ARG A 3 -14.17 12.34 5.16
CA ARG A 3 -13.83 11.17 4.34
C ARG A 3 -12.43 11.23 3.71
N VAL A 4 -12.02 12.40 3.22
CA VAL A 4 -10.69 12.58 2.60
C VAL A 4 -9.60 12.47 3.67
N ALA A 5 -9.82 13.03 4.86
CA ALA A 5 -8.89 12.91 5.97
C ALA A 5 -8.69 11.44 6.39
N SER A 6 -9.77 10.66 6.50
CA SER A 6 -9.69 9.23 6.80
C SER A 6 -8.95 8.42 5.71
N ILE A 7 -9.16 8.75 4.43
CA ILE A 7 -8.42 8.15 3.31
C ILE A 7 -6.92 8.48 3.43
N VAL A 8 -6.57 9.74 3.68
CA VAL A 8 -5.17 10.18 3.84
C VAL A 8 -4.51 9.46 5.02
N GLU A 9 -5.21 9.31 6.14
CA GLU A 9 -4.73 8.56 7.31
C GLU A 9 -4.47 7.10 6.96
N GLY A 10 -5.43 6.43 6.31
CA GLY A 10 -5.28 5.05 5.86
C GLY A 10 -4.11 4.85 4.89
N LEU A 11 -3.97 5.74 3.90
CA LEU A 11 -2.84 5.71 2.94
C LEU A 11 -1.50 5.91 3.66
N THR A 12 -1.46 6.81 4.66
CA THR A 12 -0.27 7.03 5.48
C THR A 12 0.08 5.81 6.32
N ALA A 13 -0.93 5.10 6.85
CA ALA A 13 -0.72 3.85 7.58
C ALA A 13 -0.15 2.74 6.66
N VAL A 14 -0.70 2.59 5.45
CA VAL A 14 -0.18 1.66 4.44
C VAL A 14 1.27 1.99 4.08
N ARG A 15 1.58 3.27 3.85
CA ARG A 15 2.94 3.73 3.57
C ARG A 15 3.92 3.32 4.67
N LYS A 16 3.56 3.57 5.94
CA LYS A 16 4.38 3.18 7.10
C LYS A 16 4.57 1.67 7.22
N ALA A 17 3.53 0.88 6.95
CA ALA A 17 3.62 -0.58 6.96
C ALA A 17 4.56 -1.10 5.86
N ILE A 18 4.49 -0.52 4.66
CA ILE A 18 5.41 -0.84 3.56
C ILE A 18 6.85 -0.41 3.89
N GLU A 19 7.04 0.73 4.55
CA GLU A 19 8.35 1.21 5.01
C GLU A 19 8.96 0.30 6.08
N ALA A 20 8.16 -0.17 7.04
CA ALA A 20 8.59 -1.16 8.01
C ALA A 20 8.99 -2.50 7.34
N SER A 21 8.19 -2.95 6.36
CA SER A 21 8.51 -4.13 5.55
C SER A 21 9.83 -3.97 4.78
N LYS A 22 10.05 -2.82 4.13
CA LYS A 22 11.31 -2.52 3.43
C LYS A 22 12.50 -2.53 4.38
N SER A 23 12.37 -1.89 5.53
CA SER A 23 13.44 -1.82 6.55
C SER A 23 13.81 -3.21 7.05
N PHE A 24 12.82 -4.09 7.27
CA PHE A 24 13.06 -5.48 7.59
C PHE A 24 13.82 -6.21 6.46
N VAL A 25 13.39 -6.06 5.22
CA VAL A 25 14.04 -6.68 4.05
C VAL A 25 15.47 -6.19 3.86
N GLU A 26 15.73 -4.91 4.12
CA GLU A 26 17.08 -4.33 4.11
C GLU A 26 17.97 -4.92 5.21
N GLY A 27 17.41 -5.35 6.34
CA GLY A 27 18.13 -6.06 7.39
C GLY A 27 18.52 -7.50 7.04
N LEU A 28 17.96 -8.09 5.98
CA LEU A 28 18.25 -9.47 5.58
C LEU A 28 19.62 -9.61 4.89
N PRO A 29 20.23 -10.82 4.95
CA PRO A 29 21.39 -11.16 4.12
C PRO A 29 21.12 -10.92 2.63
N LEU A 30 22.15 -10.54 1.86
CA LEU A 30 22.02 -10.13 0.45
C LEU A 30 21.23 -11.12 -0.42
N PHE A 31 21.46 -12.43 -0.24
CA PHE A 31 20.76 -13.47 -1.00
C PHE A 31 19.25 -13.53 -0.69
N ALA A 32 18.87 -13.27 0.57
CA ALA A 32 17.48 -13.28 1.02
C ALA A 32 16.78 -11.96 0.70
N ARG A 33 17.51 -10.84 0.73
CA ARG A 33 17.01 -9.51 0.36
C ARG A 33 16.45 -9.49 -1.06
N GLY A 34 17.22 -9.95 -2.04
CA GLY A 34 16.78 -9.95 -3.44
C GLY A 34 15.52 -10.79 -3.66
N PHE A 35 15.42 -11.94 -2.99
CA PHE A 35 14.22 -12.77 -3.01
C PHE A 35 13.01 -12.05 -2.40
N ALA A 36 13.18 -11.45 -1.22
CA ALA A 36 12.09 -10.75 -0.54
C ALA A 36 11.61 -9.50 -1.30
N GLU A 37 12.51 -8.73 -1.89
CA GLU A 37 12.17 -7.60 -2.76
C GLU A 37 11.37 -8.05 -4.00
N GLN A 38 11.79 -9.14 -4.63
CA GLN A 38 11.09 -9.72 -5.78
C GLN A 38 9.73 -10.32 -5.39
N ASP A 39 9.64 -10.99 -4.24
CA ASP A 39 8.39 -11.53 -3.71
C ASP A 39 7.39 -10.40 -3.42
N PHE A 40 7.84 -9.32 -2.77
CA PHE A 40 7.02 -8.14 -2.53
C PHE A 40 6.56 -7.51 -3.86
N ALA A 41 7.48 -7.30 -4.81
CA ALA A 41 7.15 -6.67 -6.08
C ALA A 41 6.18 -7.51 -6.92
N SER A 42 6.37 -8.82 -6.96
CA SER A 42 5.49 -9.74 -7.69
C SER A 42 4.13 -9.89 -7.01
N GLY A 43 4.11 -9.96 -5.68
CA GLY A 43 2.89 -10.10 -4.88
C GLY A 43 2.02 -8.85 -4.86
N THR A 44 2.62 -7.66 -4.79
CA THR A 44 1.89 -6.38 -4.70
C THR A 44 1.74 -5.68 -6.06
N GLY A 45 2.51 -6.13 -7.06
CA GLY A 45 2.53 -5.56 -8.41
C GLY A 45 3.40 -4.31 -8.58
N MET A 46 4.14 -3.88 -7.56
CA MET A 46 5.05 -2.73 -7.61
C MET A 46 6.25 -2.92 -6.67
N SER A 47 7.41 -2.38 -7.05
CA SER A 47 8.54 -2.27 -6.12
C SER A 47 8.23 -1.29 -4.98
N TYR A 48 8.98 -1.38 -3.89
CA TYR A 48 8.87 -0.45 -2.76
C TYR A 48 8.93 1.03 -3.19
N GLY A 49 9.89 1.39 -4.06
CA GLY A 49 10.02 2.77 -4.54
C GLY A 49 8.79 3.27 -5.28
N ARG A 50 8.20 2.43 -6.15
CA ARG A 50 6.98 2.78 -6.89
C ARG A 50 5.76 2.91 -5.98
N TRP A 51 5.69 2.10 -4.92
CA TRP A 51 4.66 2.27 -3.87
C TRP A 51 4.77 3.63 -3.19
N PHE A 52 5.97 4.03 -2.77
CA PHE A 52 6.16 5.32 -2.11
C PHE A 52 5.85 6.49 -3.03
N GLU A 53 6.35 6.48 -4.27
CA GLU A 53 6.06 7.53 -5.27
C GLU A 53 4.55 7.72 -5.47
N LEU A 54 3.80 6.62 -5.64
CA LEU A 54 2.35 6.69 -5.88
C LEU A 54 1.58 7.12 -4.62
N LEU A 55 1.92 6.56 -3.45
CA LEU A 55 1.29 6.91 -2.18
C LEU A 55 1.53 8.39 -1.85
N ASP A 56 2.77 8.85 -1.94
CA ASP A 56 3.15 10.23 -1.59
C ASP A 56 2.51 11.22 -2.55
N SER A 57 2.49 10.93 -3.86
CA SER A 57 1.80 11.74 -4.86
C SER A 57 0.30 11.86 -4.59
N VAL A 58 -0.40 10.74 -4.33
CA VAL A 58 -1.84 10.75 -4.05
C VAL A 58 -2.12 11.50 -2.74
N VAL A 59 -1.37 11.23 -1.68
CA VAL A 59 -1.55 11.90 -0.38
C VAL A 59 -1.31 13.40 -0.49
N GLU A 60 -0.25 13.85 -1.17
CA GLU A 60 0.03 15.27 -1.39
C GLU A 60 -1.14 15.96 -2.11
N ARG A 61 -1.65 15.35 -3.18
CA ARG A 61 -2.74 15.91 -3.98
C ARG A 61 -4.07 15.90 -3.23
N LEU A 62 -4.35 14.86 -2.44
CA LEU A 62 -5.54 14.81 -1.58
C LEU A 62 -5.50 15.89 -0.49
N ASN A 63 -4.34 16.14 0.12
CA ASN A 63 -4.17 17.21 1.10
C ASN A 63 -4.39 18.61 0.51
N ARG A 64 -4.11 18.78 -0.79
CA ARG A 64 -4.32 20.03 -1.53
C ARG A 64 -5.61 20.06 -2.33
N LEU A 65 -6.52 19.10 -2.13
CA LEU A 65 -7.69 18.91 -2.99
C LEU A 65 -8.54 20.18 -3.16
N GLY A 66 -8.75 20.95 -2.09
CA GLY A 66 -9.52 22.20 -2.14
C GLY A 66 -8.89 23.32 -2.97
N SER A 67 -7.62 23.19 -3.35
CA SER A 67 -6.87 24.13 -4.18
C SER A 67 -6.50 23.57 -5.56
N LEU A 68 -6.84 22.30 -5.84
CA LEU A 68 -6.53 21.69 -7.13
C LEU A 68 -7.45 22.24 -8.22
N PRO A 69 -6.92 22.61 -9.39
CA PRO A 69 -7.75 23.00 -10.53
C PRO A 69 -8.53 21.79 -11.07
N ALA A 70 -9.70 22.04 -11.64
CA ALA A 70 -10.57 20.99 -12.20
C ALA A 70 -9.85 20.09 -13.23
N SER A 71 -8.91 20.66 -14.00
CA SER A 71 -8.08 19.94 -14.97
C SER A 71 -7.18 18.86 -14.35
N GLU A 72 -6.82 19.00 -13.07
CA GLU A 72 -5.99 18.03 -12.36
C GLU A 72 -6.82 16.95 -11.65
N LEU A 73 -8.11 17.19 -11.38
CA LEU A 73 -8.97 16.24 -10.68
C LEU A 73 -9.12 14.92 -11.45
N GLY A 74 -9.17 14.97 -12.79
CA GLY A 74 -9.19 13.76 -13.63
C GLY A 74 -7.91 12.92 -13.49
N GLY A 75 -6.75 13.57 -13.43
CA GLY A 75 -5.48 12.88 -13.17
C GLY A 75 -5.41 12.28 -11.77
N LEU A 76 -5.96 12.99 -10.76
CA LEU A 76 -6.01 12.48 -9.39
C LEU A 76 -6.94 11.27 -9.28
N ALA A 77 -8.09 11.29 -9.96
CA ALA A 77 -8.99 10.15 -10.02
C ALA A 77 -8.32 8.91 -10.63
N ALA A 78 -7.55 9.09 -11.71
CA ALA A 78 -6.81 8.00 -12.33
C ALA A 78 -5.75 7.40 -11.38
N ASP A 79 -5.00 8.23 -10.67
CA ASP A 79 -4.01 7.77 -9.68
C ASP A 79 -4.68 7.06 -8.50
N CYS A 80 -5.81 7.58 -8.00
CA CYS A 80 -6.61 6.92 -6.97
C CYS A 80 -7.07 5.52 -7.40
N ARG A 81 -7.53 5.34 -8.65
CA ARG A 81 -7.90 4.00 -9.15
C ARG A 81 -6.72 3.06 -9.30
N LYS A 82 -5.60 3.58 -9.82
CA LYS A 82 -4.38 2.81 -9.94
C LYS A 82 -3.93 2.31 -8.56
N LEU A 83 -3.91 3.20 -7.58
CA LEU A 83 -3.56 2.87 -6.21
C LEU A 83 -4.55 1.86 -5.59
N ALA A 84 -5.86 2.03 -5.81
CA ALA A 84 -6.87 1.05 -5.36
C ALA A 84 -6.62 -0.36 -5.93
N ALA A 85 -6.28 -0.49 -7.22
CA ALA A 85 -5.94 -1.78 -7.81
C ALA A 85 -4.71 -2.43 -7.15
N HIS A 86 -3.72 -1.62 -6.76
CA HIS A 86 -2.55 -2.10 -6.04
C HIS A 86 -2.85 -2.43 -4.56
N LEU A 87 -3.74 -1.69 -3.91
CA LEU A 87 -4.19 -2.00 -2.55
C LEU A 87 -4.89 -3.37 -2.48
N GLU A 88 -5.66 -3.76 -3.49
CA GLU A 88 -6.24 -5.11 -3.58
C GLU A 88 -5.15 -6.19 -3.59
N ARG A 89 -4.11 -6.02 -4.42
CA ARG A 89 -2.97 -6.95 -4.46
C ARG A 89 -2.19 -6.96 -3.15
N TYR A 90 -2.02 -5.80 -2.52
CA TYR A 90 -1.37 -5.71 -1.22
C TYR A 90 -2.16 -6.45 -0.13
N ALA A 91 -3.48 -6.32 -0.10
CA ALA A 91 -4.33 -7.07 0.83
C ALA A 91 -4.17 -8.59 0.64
N GLN A 92 -4.21 -9.07 -0.61
CA GLN A 92 -3.96 -10.48 -0.93
C GLN A 92 -2.55 -10.93 -0.53
N TYR A 93 -1.55 -10.07 -0.74
CA TYR A 93 -0.18 -10.34 -0.33
C TYR A 93 -0.08 -10.53 1.19
N LEU A 94 -0.67 -9.63 1.98
CA LEU A 94 -0.68 -9.69 3.45
C LEU A 94 -1.24 -11.01 3.99
N GLU A 95 -2.25 -11.59 3.34
CA GLU A 95 -2.82 -12.89 3.71
C GLU A 95 -1.83 -14.05 3.52
N THR A 96 -0.86 -13.90 2.60
CA THR A 96 0.15 -14.92 2.31
C THR A 96 1.44 -14.76 3.12
N VAL A 97 1.68 -13.59 3.71
CA VAL A 97 2.92 -13.26 4.44
C VAL A 97 3.25 -14.27 5.56
N PRO A 98 2.30 -14.69 6.42
CA PRO A 98 2.61 -15.67 7.47
C PRO A 98 3.18 -16.98 6.90
N GLY A 99 2.55 -17.51 5.84
CA GLY A 99 2.99 -18.74 5.18
C GLY A 99 4.39 -18.60 4.58
N LYS A 100 4.65 -17.48 3.90
CA LYS A 100 5.95 -17.19 3.30
C LYS A 100 7.07 -17.07 4.33
N LEU A 101 6.81 -16.38 5.45
CA LEU A 101 7.83 -16.21 6.49
C LEU A 101 8.10 -17.51 7.26
N ARG A 102 7.09 -18.35 7.51
CA ARG A 102 7.33 -19.69 8.08
C ARG A 102 8.19 -20.56 7.16
N MET A 103 7.96 -20.50 5.85
CA MET A 103 8.83 -21.19 4.89
C MET A 103 10.24 -20.61 4.92
N ALA A 104 10.38 -19.28 4.89
CA ALA A 104 11.67 -18.61 4.93
C ALA A 104 12.47 -18.94 6.21
N ALA A 105 11.80 -19.10 7.35
CA ALA A 105 12.43 -19.45 8.63
C ALA A 105 13.20 -20.80 8.59
N SER A 106 12.91 -21.67 7.63
CA SER A 106 13.67 -22.91 7.41
C SER A 106 15.00 -22.70 6.66
N PHE A 107 15.19 -21.54 6.02
CA PHE A 107 16.37 -21.19 5.23
C PHE A 107 17.17 -20.03 5.82
N ILE A 108 16.53 -19.16 6.59
CA ILE A 108 17.14 -18.01 7.27
C ILE A 108 16.67 -17.95 8.71
N GLN A 109 17.56 -17.57 9.64
CA GLN A 109 17.17 -17.29 11.02
C GLN A 109 16.33 -16.02 11.07
N LEU A 110 15.04 -16.19 11.33
CA LEU A 110 14.10 -15.11 11.59
C LEU A 110 13.81 -15.02 13.08
N ASP A 111 13.72 -13.80 13.60
CA ASP A 111 13.35 -13.55 14.99
C ASP A 111 11.90 -14.00 15.26
N GLU A 112 11.64 -14.57 16.44
CA GLU A 112 10.31 -15.05 16.82
C GLU A 112 9.28 -13.90 16.89
N GLN A 113 9.70 -12.69 17.25
CA GLN A 113 8.86 -11.49 17.21
C GLN A 113 8.48 -11.10 15.78
N VAL A 114 9.36 -11.32 14.79
CA VAL A 114 9.05 -11.10 13.38
C VAL A 114 7.97 -12.07 12.92
N LEU A 115 8.09 -13.34 13.29
CA LEU A 115 7.10 -14.36 12.96
C LEU A 115 5.75 -14.05 13.62
N LYS A 116 5.73 -13.63 14.90
CA LYS A 116 4.49 -13.24 15.59
C LYS A 116 3.84 -12.00 14.97
N SER A 117 4.63 -10.99 14.62
CA SER A 117 4.12 -9.77 13.97
C SER A 117 3.53 -10.07 12.59
N ALA A 118 4.11 -11.03 11.88
CA ALA A 118 3.60 -11.48 10.58
C ALA A 118 2.21 -12.13 10.68
N GLU A 119 1.90 -12.85 11.77
CA GLU A 119 0.58 -13.42 12.00
C GLU A 119 -0.52 -12.36 12.10
N GLU A 120 -0.16 -11.10 12.38
CA GLU A 120 -1.11 -9.99 12.39
C GLU A 120 -1.38 -9.44 10.99
N ALA A 121 -0.52 -9.71 9.99
CA ALA A 121 -0.64 -9.22 8.62
C ALA A 121 -2.03 -9.44 7.99
N PRO A 122 -2.66 -10.63 8.10
CA PRO A 122 -4.00 -10.87 7.55
C PRO A 122 -5.09 -9.98 8.17
N ARG A 123 -4.93 -9.52 9.42
CA ARG A 123 -5.91 -8.63 10.07
C ARG A 123 -5.95 -7.25 9.40
N PHE A 124 -4.82 -6.81 8.83
CA PHE A 124 -4.74 -5.55 8.10
C PHE A 124 -5.29 -5.65 6.67
N ALA A 125 -5.44 -6.86 6.12
CA ALA A 125 -5.94 -7.05 4.75
C ALA A 125 -7.35 -6.47 4.56
N GLU A 126 -8.24 -6.65 5.53
CA GLU A 126 -9.61 -6.10 5.42
C GLU A 126 -9.61 -4.58 5.49
N SER A 127 -8.85 -3.97 6.41
CA SER A 127 -8.71 -2.50 6.46
C SER A 127 -8.14 -1.92 5.17
N VAL A 128 -7.21 -2.63 4.51
CA VAL A 128 -6.69 -2.25 3.19
C VAL A 128 -7.78 -2.34 2.11
N ARG A 129 -8.67 -3.36 2.16
CA ARG A 129 -9.81 -3.46 1.24
C ARG A 129 -10.87 -2.38 1.48
N GLU A 130 -11.12 -2.00 2.72
CA GLU A 130 -11.99 -0.87 3.05
C GLU A 130 -11.42 0.44 2.49
N LEU A 131 -10.13 0.67 2.69
CA LEU A 131 -9.42 1.84 2.15
C LEU A 131 -9.48 1.87 0.62
N LYS A 132 -9.29 0.73 -0.05
CA LYS A 132 -9.49 0.59 -1.49
C LYS A 132 -10.88 1.06 -1.91
N ARG A 133 -11.95 0.54 -1.29
CA ARG A 133 -13.34 0.92 -1.63
C ARG A 133 -13.58 2.41 -1.42
N ALA A 134 -13.03 2.98 -0.34
CA ALA A 134 -13.11 4.41 -0.07
C ALA A 134 -12.40 5.23 -1.17
N LEU A 135 -11.23 4.77 -1.63
CA LEU A 135 -10.46 5.41 -2.67
C LEU A 135 -11.11 5.31 -4.05
N GLU A 136 -11.73 4.18 -4.40
CA GLU A 136 -12.51 4.02 -5.64
C GLU A 136 -13.72 4.95 -5.68
N ALA A 137 -14.44 5.06 -4.56
CA ALA A 137 -15.58 5.96 -4.45
C ALA A 137 -15.14 7.43 -4.58
N LEU A 138 -14.02 7.81 -3.93
CA LEU A 138 -13.45 9.15 -4.09
C LEU A 138 -13.04 9.42 -5.53
N ALA A 139 -12.40 8.47 -6.22
CA ALA A 139 -12.06 8.62 -7.64
C ALA A 139 -13.30 8.90 -8.49
N GLY A 140 -14.41 8.20 -8.23
CA GLY A 140 -15.68 8.45 -8.91
C GLY A 140 -16.29 9.84 -8.63
N GLU A 141 -16.07 10.38 -7.44
CA GLU A 141 -16.47 11.77 -7.10
C GLU A 141 -15.59 12.79 -7.84
N LEU A 142 -14.27 12.59 -7.81
CA LEU A 142 -13.30 13.47 -8.48
C LEU A 142 -13.55 13.58 -9.99
N GLU A 143 -13.89 12.47 -10.66
CA GLU A 143 -14.24 12.51 -12.09
C GLU A 143 -15.50 13.28 -12.39
N LYS A 144 -16.51 13.19 -11.52
CA LYS A 144 -17.74 13.97 -11.71
C LYS A 144 -17.44 15.46 -11.57
N SER A 145 -16.57 15.82 -10.64
CA SER A 145 -16.10 17.21 -10.45
C SER A 145 -15.12 17.69 -11.52
N ALA A 146 -14.47 16.78 -12.26
CA ALA A 146 -13.57 17.13 -13.37
C ALA A 146 -14.32 17.42 -14.69
N LYS A 147 -15.61 17.05 -14.77
CA LYS A 147 -16.44 17.36 -15.94
C LYS A 147 -16.97 18.80 -15.84
N PRO A 148 -16.92 19.57 -16.95
CA PRO A 148 -17.45 20.93 -16.98
C PRO A 148 -18.98 20.98 -16.83
#